data_AF-A0A4Y2WMN8-F1
#
_entry.id   AF-A0A4Y2WMN8-F1
#
_cell.length_a   1.000
_cell.length_b   1.000
_cell.length_c   1.000
_cell.angle_alpha   90.00
_cell.angle_beta   90.00
_cell.angle_gamma   90.00
#
_symmetry.space_group_name_H-M   'P 1'
#
loop_
_entity.id
_entity.type
_entity.pdbx_description
1 polymer ?
#
loop_
_entity_poly.entity_id
_entity_poly.type
_entity_poly.pdbx_seq_one_letter_code
_entity_poly.pdbx_strand_id
1 'polypeptide(L)'
;DITVVKSMKSPPAGVKLVMEAICVLKGIKPDRIPDPAGTGKMIEDYWGPSKKLLGDMKFLESLKNYDKDNISPKAMKEIRKTYISNPEFDPEKIKIASTAAEGLCRWVRAMDSYDEVIKIVAPKKEALAQAEKDLNEALSALKVKQDSLKEVQNKLAALEQKLAQAQKEKGGTCSSQFL
;
A
#
# COMPACT_ATOMS: atom_id res chain seq x y z
N ASP A 1 0.54 26.93 4.46
CA ASP A 1 0.29 28.17 3.69
C ASP A 1 0.30 27.90 2.18
N ILE A 2 -0.70 27.14 1.71
CA ILE A 2 -0.83 26.82 0.28
C ILE A 2 -1.40 28.00 -0.53
N THR A 3 -2.05 28.91 0.19
CA THR A 3 -2.56 30.20 -0.27
C THR A 3 -1.47 31.09 -0.85
N VAL A 4 -0.26 31.09 -0.27
CA VAL A 4 0.90 31.81 -0.82
C VAL A 4 1.30 31.29 -2.20
N VAL A 5 1.33 29.96 -2.40
CA VAL A 5 1.66 29.40 -3.71
C VAL A 5 0.61 29.78 -4.76
N LYS A 6 -0.68 29.79 -4.38
CA LYS A 6 -1.79 30.18 -5.26
C LYS A 6 -1.76 31.66 -5.66
N SER A 7 -1.32 32.55 -4.77
CA SER A 7 -1.35 34.00 -5.02
C SER A 7 -0.17 34.51 -5.87
N MET A 8 0.80 33.64 -6.19
CA MET A 8 1.95 34.01 -7.03
C MET A 8 1.52 34.33 -8.47
N LYS A 9 1.76 35.57 -8.92
CA LYS A 9 1.55 35.96 -10.32
C LYS A 9 2.59 35.34 -11.25
N SER A 10 3.85 35.28 -10.80
CA SER A 10 4.97 34.65 -11.50
C SER A 10 5.72 33.74 -10.53
N PRO A 11 5.36 32.45 -10.43
CA PRO A 11 6.02 31.52 -9.52
C PRO A 11 7.46 31.22 -9.97
N PRO A 12 8.40 30.99 -9.02
CA PRO A 12 9.75 30.52 -9.33
C PRO A 12 9.73 29.20 -10.12
N ALA A 13 10.81 28.94 -10.86
CA ALA A 13 10.93 27.75 -11.71
C ALA A 13 10.66 26.44 -10.94
N GLY A 14 11.26 26.27 -9.76
CA GLY A 14 11.04 25.09 -8.93
C GLY A 14 9.57 24.90 -8.52
N VAL A 15 8.86 25.99 -8.18
CA VAL A 15 7.43 25.92 -7.81
C VAL A 15 6.56 25.55 -9.02
N LYS A 16 6.88 26.09 -10.21
CA LYS A 16 6.20 25.69 -11.46
C LYS A 16 6.35 24.19 -11.72
N LEU A 17 7.58 23.69 -11.62
CA LEU A 17 7.89 22.27 -11.85
C LEU A 17 7.13 21.35 -10.88
N VAL A 18 7.03 21.72 -9.59
CA VAL A 18 6.25 20.96 -8.59
C VAL A 18 4.78 20.89 -8.96
N MET A 19 4.21 22.03 -9.30
CA MET A 19 2.79 22.10 -9.63
C MET A 19 2.46 21.36 -10.93
N GLU A 20 3.34 21.46 -11.92
CA GLU A 20 3.28 20.71 -13.17
C GLU A 20 3.33 19.19 -12.92
N ALA A 21 4.28 18.73 -12.11
CA ALA A 21 4.41 17.32 -11.76
C ALA A 21 3.14 16.77 -11.07
N ILE A 22 2.50 17.56 -10.20
CA ILE A 22 1.23 17.17 -9.57
C ILE A 22 0.09 17.08 -10.61
N CYS A 23 0.03 18.01 -11.56
CA CYS A 23 -0.94 17.95 -12.65
C CYS A 23 -0.74 16.70 -13.51
N VAL A 24 0.50 16.34 -13.84
CA VAL A 24 0.84 15.13 -14.61
C VAL A 24 0.41 13.87 -13.84
N LEU A 25 0.72 13.78 -12.54
CA LEU A 25 0.29 12.67 -11.70
C LEU A 25 -1.24 12.54 -11.64
N LYS A 26 -1.96 13.66 -11.50
CA LYS A 26 -3.43 13.66 -11.51
C LYS A 26 -4.06 13.54 -12.90
N GLY A 27 -3.26 13.42 -13.97
CA GLY A 27 -3.76 13.32 -15.34
C GLY A 27 -4.47 14.59 -15.84
N ILE A 28 -4.15 15.75 -15.25
CA ILE A 28 -4.70 17.05 -15.63
C ILE A 28 -3.97 17.52 -16.87
N LYS A 29 -4.71 17.82 -17.94
CA LYS A 29 -4.15 18.32 -19.20
C LYS A 29 -3.67 19.77 -19.06
N PRO A 30 -2.58 20.14 -19.76
CA PRO A 30 -2.13 21.53 -19.81
C PRO A 30 -3.13 22.40 -20.58
N ASP A 31 -3.17 23.68 -20.23
CA ASP A 31 -3.88 24.69 -21.02
C ASP A 31 -2.98 25.11 -22.20
N ARG A 32 -3.55 25.26 -23.40
CA ARG A 32 -2.81 25.76 -24.57
C ARG A 32 -2.90 27.29 -24.58
N ILE A 33 -1.78 27.96 -24.31
CA ILE A 33 -1.72 29.43 -24.26
C ILE A 33 -0.77 29.97 -25.33
N PRO A 34 -0.98 31.20 -25.83
CA PRO A 34 0.00 31.88 -26.65
C PRO A 34 1.31 32.05 -25.87
N ASP A 35 2.43 31.83 -26.55
CA ASP A 35 3.77 31.98 -25.97
C ASP A 35 3.92 33.36 -25.31
N PRO A 36 4.18 33.44 -24.00
CA PRO A 36 4.43 34.69 -23.30
C PRO A 36 5.57 35.52 -23.89
N ALA A 37 6.49 34.90 -24.64
CA ALA A 37 7.57 35.58 -25.35
C ALA A 37 7.14 36.24 -26.67
N GLY A 38 5.84 36.17 -27.04
CA GLY A 38 5.30 36.87 -28.21
C GLY A 38 5.64 36.22 -29.55
N THR A 39 6.10 34.96 -29.56
CA THR A 39 6.51 34.25 -30.78
C THR A 39 5.32 33.79 -31.66
N GLY A 40 4.09 34.01 -31.20
CA GLY A 40 2.86 33.58 -31.88
C GLY A 40 2.60 32.07 -31.81
N LYS A 41 3.48 31.29 -31.17
CA LYS A 41 3.32 29.84 -30.98
C LYS A 41 2.40 29.54 -29.80
N MET A 42 1.65 28.45 -29.88
CA MET A 42 0.86 27.93 -28.76
C MET A 42 1.74 26.98 -27.93
N ILE A 43 1.93 27.27 -26.65
CA ILE A 43 2.66 26.42 -25.70
C ILE A 43 1.70 25.74 -24.72
N GLU A 44 2.13 24.60 -24.19
CA GLU A 44 1.42 23.89 -23.13
C GLU A 44 1.83 24.47 -21.77
N ASP A 45 0.87 25.05 -21.05
CA ASP A 45 1.08 25.61 -19.72
C ASP A 45 0.25 24.86 -18.68
N TYR A 46 0.93 24.34 -17.67
CA TYR A 46 0.29 23.68 -16.54
C TYR A 46 -0.05 24.65 -15.40
N TRP A 47 0.40 25.91 -15.45
CA TRP A 47 0.14 26.87 -14.36
C TRP A 47 -1.33 27.26 -14.26
N GLY A 48 -2.03 27.45 -15.38
CA GLY A 48 -3.49 27.66 -15.40
C GLY A 48 -4.26 26.56 -14.65
N PRO A 49 -4.11 25.28 -15.04
CA PRO A 49 -4.73 24.15 -14.35
C PRO A 49 -4.26 23.98 -12.91
N SER A 50 -2.98 24.21 -12.63
CA SER A 50 -2.41 24.16 -11.28
C SER A 50 -3.08 25.14 -10.32
N LYS A 51 -3.37 26.36 -10.76
CA LYS A 51 -4.08 27.35 -9.93
C LYS A 51 -5.51 26.93 -9.63
N LYS A 52 -6.20 26.30 -10.59
CA LYS A 52 -7.55 25.75 -10.37
C LYS A 52 -7.49 24.63 -9.32
N LEU A 53 -6.50 23.75 -9.44
CA LEU A 53 -6.26 22.65 -8.51
C LEU A 53 -5.95 23.15 -7.09
N LEU A 54 -5.07 24.14 -6.94
CA LEU A 54 -4.78 24.79 -5.65
C LEU A 54 -5.97 25.59 -5.10
N GLY A 55 -6.94 25.91 -5.95
CA GLY A 55 -8.17 26.58 -5.56
C GLY A 55 -9.19 25.65 -4.91
N ASP A 56 -9.05 24.33 -5.07
CA ASP A 56 -9.93 23.34 -4.48
C ASP A 56 -9.66 23.22 -2.97
N MET A 57 -10.70 23.40 -2.16
CA MET A 57 -10.63 23.23 -0.71
C MET A 57 -10.26 21.80 -0.32
N LYS A 58 -10.61 20.82 -1.16
CA LYS A 58 -10.28 19.40 -0.97
C LYS A 58 -8.95 19.00 -1.59
N PHE A 59 -8.14 19.95 -2.09
CA PHE A 59 -6.88 19.64 -2.75
C PHE A 59 -5.97 18.73 -1.90
N LEU A 60 -5.71 19.12 -0.65
CA LEU A 60 -4.84 18.35 0.25
C LEU A 60 -5.44 16.98 0.61
N GLU A 61 -6.76 16.90 0.77
CA GLU A 61 -7.47 15.64 0.98
C GLU A 61 -7.31 14.72 -0.24
N SER A 62 -7.41 15.29 -1.45
CA SER A 62 -7.24 14.56 -2.70
C SER A 62 -5.81 14.03 -2.91
N LEU A 63 -4.80 14.65 -2.30
CA LEU A 63 -3.42 14.15 -2.30
C LEU A 63 -3.21 13.05 -1.27
N LYS A 64 -3.88 13.13 -0.11
CA LYS A 64 -3.84 12.10 0.94
C LYS A 64 -4.54 10.81 0.49
N ASN A 65 -5.68 10.96 -0.17
CA ASN A 65 -6.50 9.86 -0.69
C ASN A 65 -6.13 9.48 -2.13
N TYR A 66 -4.98 9.92 -2.63
CA TYR A 66 -4.54 9.63 -3.99
C TYR A 66 -4.27 8.13 -4.15
N ASP A 67 -4.78 7.55 -5.23
CA ASP A 67 -4.59 6.14 -5.56
C ASP A 67 -3.16 5.90 -6.07
N LYS A 68 -2.25 5.73 -5.12
CA LYS A 68 -0.82 5.46 -5.34
C LYS A 68 -0.55 4.07 -5.92
N ASP A 69 -1.52 3.16 -5.88
CA ASP A 69 -1.39 1.78 -6.35
C ASP A 69 -1.73 1.66 -7.85
N ASN A 70 -2.49 2.63 -8.40
CA ASN A 70 -2.91 2.67 -9.80
C ASN A 70 -2.45 3.93 -10.55
N ILE A 71 -1.16 4.26 -10.44
CA ILE A 71 -0.59 5.39 -11.18
C ILE A 71 -0.26 4.96 -12.62
N SER A 72 -0.63 5.78 -13.60
CA SER A 72 -0.30 5.51 -15.01
C SER A 72 1.22 5.36 -15.21
N PRO A 73 1.70 4.26 -15.82
CA PRO A 73 3.13 4.08 -16.10
C PRO A 73 3.71 5.19 -16.98
N LYS A 74 2.88 5.78 -17.86
CA LYS A 74 3.26 6.91 -18.71
C LYS A 74 3.54 8.15 -17.86
N ALA A 75 2.63 8.48 -16.93
CA ALA A 75 2.81 9.61 -16.02
C ALA A 75 4.05 9.42 -15.16
N MET A 76 4.27 8.24 -14.57
CA MET A 76 5.47 7.96 -13.76
C MET A 76 6.76 8.07 -14.56
N LYS A 77 6.78 7.59 -15.81
CA LYS A 77 7.96 7.69 -16.68
C LYS A 77 8.28 9.15 -17.01
N GLU A 78 7.26 9.96 -17.27
CA GLU A 78 7.40 11.40 -17.46
C GLU A 78 7.89 12.09 -16.18
N ILE A 79 7.34 11.71 -15.02
CA ILE A 79 7.74 12.26 -13.73
C ILE A 79 9.24 12.08 -13.48
N ARG A 80 9.73 10.84 -13.64
CA ARG A 80 11.14 10.48 -13.47
C ARG A 80 12.06 11.21 -14.44
N LYS A 81 11.68 11.24 -15.72
CA LYS A 81 12.50 11.78 -16.81
C LYS A 81 12.55 13.31 -16.84
N THR A 82 11.46 13.98 -16.48
CA THR A 82 11.33 15.43 -16.67
C THR A 82 11.58 16.19 -15.37
N TYR A 83 11.14 15.66 -14.21
CA TYR A 83 11.21 16.39 -12.94
C TYR A 83 12.21 15.78 -11.98
N ILE A 84 12.15 14.47 -11.69
CA ILE A 84 13.05 13.86 -10.68
C ILE A 84 14.53 13.96 -11.08
N SER A 85 14.85 13.84 -12.37
CA SER A 85 16.22 14.04 -12.88
C SER A 85 16.64 15.51 -12.98
N ASN A 86 15.72 16.46 -12.78
CA ASN A 86 16.02 17.88 -12.89
C ASN A 86 16.60 18.41 -11.56
N PRO A 87 17.81 18.99 -11.55
CA PRO A 87 18.42 19.56 -10.34
C PRO A 87 17.63 20.71 -9.70
N GLU A 88 16.72 21.34 -10.44
CA GLU A 88 15.82 22.38 -9.93
C GLU A 88 14.61 21.81 -9.18
N PHE A 89 14.36 20.50 -9.30
CA PHE A 89 13.34 19.77 -8.55
C PHE A 89 13.88 19.24 -7.21
N ASP A 90 14.51 20.12 -6.45
CA ASP A 90 15.06 19.80 -5.14
C ASP A 90 14.20 20.44 -4.03
N PRO A 91 13.65 19.64 -3.09
CA PRO A 91 12.93 20.16 -1.94
C PRO A 91 13.65 21.28 -1.20
N GLU A 92 14.98 21.21 -1.04
CA GLU A 92 15.74 22.22 -0.30
C GLU A 92 15.86 23.53 -1.07
N LYS A 93 15.97 23.48 -2.41
CA LYS A 93 15.91 24.69 -3.25
C LYS A 93 14.51 25.29 -3.26
N ILE A 94 13.48 24.45 -3.36
CA ILE A 94 12.08 24.88 -3.44
C ILE A 94 11.60 25.47 -2.11
N LYS A 95 12.14 24.99 -0.98
CA LYS A 95 11.87 25.51 0.36
C LYS A 95 12.15 27.01 0.49
N ILE A 96 13.16 27.51 -0.21
CA ILE A 96 13.50 28.95 -0.25
C ILE A 96 12.33 29.76 -0.80
N ALA A 97 11.60 29.21 -1.79
CA ALA A 97 10.42 29.85 -2.35
C ALA A 97 9.17 29.64 -1.49
N SER A 98 8.93 28.42 -1.00
CA SER A 98 7.79 28.11 -0.13
C SER A 98 7.94 26.75 0.55
N THR A 99 7.70 26.72 1.87
CA THR A 99 7.59 25.48 2.65
C THR A 99 6.41 24.61 2.22
N ALA A 100 5.32 25.22 1.72
CA ALA A 100 4.21 24.45 1.17
C ALA A 100 4.60 23.74 -0.13
N ALA A 101 5.35 24.43 -1.01
CA ALA A 101 5.87 23.84 -2.24
C ALA A 101 6.94 22.76 -1.96
N GLU A 102 7.75 22.91 -0.90
CA GLU A 102 8.65 21.87 -0.42
C GLU A 102 7.89 20.58 -0.07
N GLY A 103 6.83 20.68 0.74
CA GLY A 103 6.01 19.52 1.12
C GLY A 103 5.40 18.82 -0.09
N LEU A 104 4.95 19.59 -1.07
CA LEU A 104 4.43 19.09 -2.34
C LEU A 104 5.51 18.41 -3.19
N CYS A 105 6.72 18.97 -3.25
CA CYS A 105 7.86 18.35 -3.93
C CYS A 105 8.21 17.00 -3.30
N ARG A 106 8.31 16.96 -1.96
CA ARG A 106 8.56 15.70 -1.23
C ARG A 106 7.46 14.66 -1.47
N TRP A 107 6.20 15.08 -1.56
CA TRP A 107 5.08 14.20 -1.89
C TRP A 107 5.25 13.56 -3.28
N VAL A 108 5.62 14.33 -4.31
CA VAL A 108 5.87 13.79 -5.66
C VAL A 108 7.01 12.77 -5.64
N ARG A 109 8.13 13.08 -4.94
CA ARG A 109 9.25 12.13 -4.79
C ARG A 109 8.85 10.88 -4.02
N ALA A 110 8.00 11.01 -3.01
CA ALA A 110 7.48 9.86 -2.26
C ALA A 110 6.60 8.95 -3.14
N MET A 111 5.79 9.52 -4.03
CA MET A 111 5.01 8.74 -5.00
C MET A 111 5.92 7.96 -5.97
N ASP A 112 7.02 8.58 -6.39
CA ASP A 112 8.03 7.92 -7.22
C ASP A 112 8.68 6.72 -6.54
N SER A 113 9.18 6.90 -5.32
CA SER A 113 9.77 5.81 -4.53
C SER A 113 8.72 4.74 -4.18
N TYR A 114 7.46 5.13 -3.96
CA TYR A 114 6.38 4.17 -3.71
C TYR A 114 6.14 3.26 -4.93
N ASP A 115 6.07 3.82 -6.14
CA ASP A 115 5.90 3.05 -7.38
C ASP A 115 7.07 2.07 -7.64
N GLU A 116 8.28 2.39 -7.21
CA GLU A 116 9.41 1.45 -7.28
C GLU A 116 9.27 0.32 -6.26
N VAL A 117 8.94 0.66 -5.01
CA VAL A 117 8.83 -0.31 -3.92
C VAL A 117 7.63 -1.24 -4.12
N ILE A 118 6.48 -0.73 -4.57
CA ILE A 118 5.27 -1.55 -4.75
C ILE A 118 5.48 -2.67 -5.78
N LYS A 119 6.27 -2.44 -6.83
CA LYS A 119 6.63 -3.46 -7.82
C LYS A 119 7.40 -4.63 -7.23
N ILE A 120 8.14 -4.39 -6.14
CA ILE A 120 8.92 -5.40 -5.42
C ILE A 120 8.07 -6.04 -4.32
N VAL A 121 7.21 -5.26 -3.67
CA VAL A 121 6.43 -5.68 -2.50
C VAL A 121 5.14 -6.41 -2.90
N ALA A 122 4.50 -6.08 -4.02
CA ALA A 122 3.31 -6.75 -4.52
C ALA A 122 3.47 -8.28 -4.63
N PRO A 123 4.51 -8.82 -5.32
CA PRO A 123 4.67 -10.28 -5.42
C PRO A 123 4.97 -10.92 -4.06
N LYS A 124 5.64 -10.20 -3.15
CA LYS A 124 5.91 -10.70 -1.79
C LYS A 124 4.64 -10.78 -0.94
N LYS A 125 3.73 -9.81 -1.07
CA LYS A 125 2.44 -9.83 -0.38
C LYS A 125 1.53 -10.93 -0.92
N GLU A 126 1.52 -11.15 -2.23
CA GLU A 126 0.77 -12.25 -2.84
C GLU A 126 1.30 -13.62 -2.38
N ALA A 127 2.63 -13.80 -2.39
CA ALA A 127 3.25 -15.03 -1.89
C ALA A 127 2.96 -15.27 -0.39
N LEU A 128 2.96 -14.20 0.41
CA LEU A 128 2.62 -14.27 1.84
C LEU A 128 1.16 -14.67 2.04
N ALA A 129 0.23 -14.05 1.31
CA ALA A 129 -1.20 -14.39 1.40
C ALA A 129 -1.48 -15.84 1.00
N GLN A 130 -0.76 -16.37 0.00
CA GLN A 130 -0.87 -17.78 -0.38
C GLN A 130 -0.31 -18.70 0.71
N ALA A 131 0.88 -18.40 1.25
CA ALA A 131 1.47 -19.21 2.31
C ALA A 131 0.63 -19.21 3.61
N GLU A 132 0.04 -18.08 3.97
CA GLU A 132 -0.88 -17.98 5.10
C GLU A 132 -2.14 -18.81 4.89
N LYS A 133 -2.67 -18.83 3.67
CA LYS A 133 -3.80 -19.68 3.30
C LYS A 133 -3.44 -21.16 3.46
N ASP A 134 -2.32 -21.59 2.90
CA ASP A 134 -1.85 -22.98 2.96
C ASP A 134 -1.58 -23.42 4.41
N LEU A 135 -0.99 -22.52 5.22
CA LEU A 135 -0.74 -22.76 6.63
C LEU A 135 -2.05 -22.95 7.41
N ASN A 136 -3.04 -22.10 7.18
CA ASN A 136 -4.34 -22.21 7.83
C ASN A 136 -5.07 -23.51 7.46
N GLU A 137 -4.99 -23.93 6.19
CA GLU A 137 -5.53 -25.21 5.73
C GLU A 137 -4.82 -26.39 6.42
N ALA A 138 -3.49 -26.37 6.51
CA ALA A 138 -2.71 -27.40 7.18
C ALA A 138 -3.00 -27.49 8.69
N LEU A 139 -3.10 -26.34 9.37
CA LEU A 139 -3.44 -26.28 10.80
C LEU A 139 -4.85 -26.82 11.07
N SER A 140 -5.82 -26.49 10.21
CA SER A 140 -7.17 -27.05 10.28
C SER A 140 -7.16 -28.59 10.15
N ALA A 141 -6.45 -29.11 9.15
CA ALA A 141 -6.32 -30.55 8.94
C ALA A 141 -5.62 -31.25 10.12
N LEU A 142 -4.56 -30.65 10.67
CA LEU A 142 -3.84 -31.16 11.83
C LEU A 142 -4.75 -31.25 13.05
N LYS A 143 -5.56 -30.20 13.30
CA LYS A 143 -6.50 -30.17 14.43
C LYS A 143 -7.51 -31.31 14.35
N VAL A 144 -8.09 -31.56 13.18
CA VAL A 144 -9.01 -32.69 12.95
C VAL A 144 -8.34 -34.03 13.28
N LYS A 145 -7.09 -34.23 12.84
CA LYS A 145 -6.35 -35.46 13.13
C LYS A 145 -6.01 -35.61 14.62
N GLN A 146 -5.64 -34.53 15.29
CA GLN A 146 -5.37 -34.52 16.73
C GLN A 146 -6.63 -34.84 17.54
N ASP A 147 -7.77 -34.26 17.17
CA ASP A 147 -9.06 -34.51 17.83
C ASP A 147 -9.49 -35.98 17.66
N SER A 148 -9.36 -36.53 16.44
CA SER A 148 -9.64 -37.94 16.17
C SER A 148 -8.73 -38.89 16.95
N LEU A 149 -7.43 -38.60 17.02
CA LEU A 149 -6.47 -39.41 17.76
C LEU A 149 -6.77 -39.40 19.27
N LYS A 150 -7.13 -38.24 19.81
CA LYS A 150 -7.55 -38.09 21.21
C LYS A 150 -8.81 -38.91 21.50
N GLU A 151 -9.76 -38.93 20.58
CA GLU A 151 -10.98 -39.74 20.72
C GLU A 151 -10.68 -41.25 20.74
N VAL A 152 -9.79 -41.72 19.85
CA VAL A 152 -9.35 -43.12 19.83
C VAL A 152 -8.59 -43.50 21.10
N GLN A 153 -7.68 -42.63 21.58
CA GLN A 153 -6.97 -42.85 22.85
C GLN A 153 -7.93 -42.97 24.03
N ASN A 154 -8.95 -42.10 24.10
CA ASN A 154 -9.96 -42.16 25.15
C ASN A 154 -10.76 -43.48 25.10
N LYS A 155 -11.13 -43.95 23.90
CA LYS A 155 -11.83 -45.23 23.72
C LYS A 155 -10.96 -46.41 24.13
N LEU A 156 -9.67 -46.41 23.77
CA LEU A 156 -8.73 -47.46 24.15
C LEU A 156 -8.59 -47.54 25.67
N ALA A 157 -8.36 -46.41 26.35
CA ALA A 157 -8.25 -46.35 27.81
C ALA A 157 -9.52 -46.86 28.51
N ALA A 158 -10.71 -46.52 28.00
CA ALA A 158 -11.97 -47.01 28.54
C ALA A 158 -12.13 -48.54 28.37
N LEU A 159 -11.67 -49.10 27.25
CA LEU A 159 -11.71 -50.54 27.01
C LEU A 159 -10.70 -51.28 27.90
N GLU A 160 -9.50 -50.74 28.08
CA GLU A 160 -8.49 -51.28 29.00
C GLU A 160 -9.00 -51.30 30.45
N GLN A 161 -9.66 -50.22 30.91
CA GLN A 161 -10.29 -50.19 32.23
C GLN A 161 -11.38 -51.26 32.36
N LYS A 162 -12.25 -51.42 31.36
CA LYS A 162 -13.30 -52.45 31.37
C LYS A 162 -12.73 -53.87 31.41
N LEU A 163 -11.68 -54.13 30.63
CA LEU A 163 -11.00 -55.43 30.64
C LEU A 163 -10.38 -55.74 32.01
N ALA A 164 -9.69 -54.77 32.61
CA ALA A 164 -9.10 -54.93 33.94
C ALA A 164 -10.17 -55.18 35.02
N GLN A 165 -11.31 -54.51 34.92
CA GLN A 165 -12.44 -54.68 35.84
C GLN A 165 -13.06 -56.08 35.70
N ALA A 166 -13.34 -56.52 34.46
CA ALA A 166 -13.88 -57.85 34.19
C ALA A 166 -12.90 -58.99 34.58
N GLN A 167 -11.59 -58.78 34.44
CA GLN A 167 -10.58 -59.74 34.91
C GLN A 167 -10.53 -59.84 36.44
N LYS A 168 -10.63 -58.70 37.15
CA LYS A 168 -10.76 -58.70 38.63
C LYS A 168 -12.02 -59.41 39.09
N GLU A 169 -13.15 -59.16 38.44
CA GLU A 169 -14.42 -59.82 38.76
C GLU A 169 -14.35 -61.34 38.53
N LYS A 170 -13.84 -61.78 37.38
CA LYS A 170 -13.65 -63.21 37.08
C LYS A 170 -12.69 -63.90 38.04
N GLY A 171 -11.59 -63.24 38.43
CA GLY A 171 -10.65 -63.74 39.43
C GLY A 171 -11.27 -63.86 40.83
N GLY A 172 -12.15 -62.92 41.20
CA GLY A 172 -12.89 -62.96 42.46
C GLY A 172 -13.95 -64.05 42.52
N THR A 173 -14.70 -64.28 41.42
CA THR A 173 -15.70 -65.36 41.37
C THR A 173 -15.09 -66.76 41.34
N CYS A 174 -13.90 -66.94 40.73
CA CYS A 174 -13.26 -68.25 40.69
C CYS A 174 -12.75 -68.71 42.07
N SER A 175 -12.39 -67.80 42.97
CA SER A 175 -12.04 -68.13 44.36
C SER A 175 -13.26 -68.37 45.26
N SER A 176 -14.43 -67.82 44.93
CA SER A 176 -15.67 -67.99 45.70
C SER A 176 -16.38 -69.32 45.45
N GLN A 177 -16.00 -70.08 44.41
CA GLN A 177 -16.65 -71.34 44.04
C GLN A 177 -15.90 -72.59 44.53
N PHE A 178 -14.83 -72.40 45.32
CA PHE A 178 -13.99 -73.48 45.89
C PHE A 178 -13.91 -73.48 47.43
N LEU A 179 -14.78 -72.73 48.12
CA LEU A 179 -15.04 -72.84 49.56
C LEU A 179 -16.50 -73.22 49.78
#